data_AF-A0AAV0VJ29-F1
#
_entry.id   AF-A0AAV0VJ29-F1
#
_cell.length_a   1.000
_cell.length_b   1.000
_cell.length_c   1.000
_cell.angle_alpha   90.00
_cell.angle_beta   90.00
_cell.angle_gamma   90.00
#
_symmetry.space_group_name_H-M   'P 1'
#
loop_
_entity.id
_entity.type
_entity.pdbx_description
1 polymer ?
#
loop_
_entity_poly.entity_id
_entity_poly.type
_entity_poly.pdbx_seq_one_letter_code
_entity_poly.pdbx_strand_id
1 'polypeptide(L)'
;MNDIFHNIEDYPANFTCAEYVPIDNGVSEMSHNTNGHSAQFTSMYKHSTFVDPEGKLKVLLTEWNLEVVYQTCLDQLIDFEVLGLMNEKHVEILLSDFPLGIRIKFENRVKRYQEKEIQAIISEPFTVDKSSSYQVAINNTGSSSQSPTSLSETNVFQLQNVLTSSAQGSLIFDYYNKNKILNESCRNILVEIIISDVIKRDVVMTLKLANCIAEAIVGSFPTEIKDSYFIKDSITKSPKGKLYIKYYNTVRSMKQNGLIETVRKEKLKKQVSRTMDRDNNIHVAEPNSEQDSTYLMDTDLTWPEVEEIWKKTVNFRQNFIKENDTRAIFDKFHHYTKPMGYKLVDIDFKNVYPEHQQLNLEFDRIYSKLITVLNERVKDCASRKLLEQLNSTQDLSVDSKSLIVLYLLHSIFIPTSKKVTRDENGKKGFIKFSIKDSQNAFIIIKPTAVEMDATLQNMSSKRPIQPCVLVIGSLMDPKQILIYFDTIKYKMFSALKAYDMCFKIFHVFNVEYPIESHDVWLFIQTFFYNIKTKYDKSNVLIKQISVELNT
;
A
#
# COMPACT_ATOMS: atom_id res chain seq x y z
N MET A 1 -48.92 37.36 -10.53
CA MET A 1 -50.00 37.12 -11.50
C MET A 1 -49.49 36.02 -12.40
N ASN A 2 -49.60 34.78 -11.95
CA ASN A 2 -50.77 33.90 -12.05
C ASN A 2 -50.81 33.26 -13.43
N ASP A 3 -50.65 31.94 -13.43
CA ASP A 3 -51.27 30.93 -14.30
C ASP A 3 -50.45 29.65 -14.10
N ILE A 4 -50.59 28.94 -12.98
CA ILE A 4 -51.64 27.95 -12.65
C ILE A 4 -51.83 26.92 -13.77
N PHE A 5 -51.08 25.82 -13.63
CA PHE A 5 -51.35 24.53 -14.25
C PHE A 5 -52.52 23.83 -13.54
N HIS A 6 -53.60 23.62 -14.29
CA HIS A 6 -54.58 22.53 -14.16
C HIS A 6 -54.74 22.05 -15.62
N ASN A 7 -54.60 20.79 -16.01
CA ASN A 7 -55.43 19.61 -15.72
C ASN A 7 -54.98 18.58 -16.80
N ILE A 8 -54.77 17.27 -16.58
CA ILE A 8 -55.78 16.21 -16.48
C ILE A 8 -55.05 14.86 -16.35
N GLU A 9 -55.59 14.01 -15.48
CA GLU A 9 -55.35 12.57 -15.31
C GLU A 9 -55.96 11.75 -16.47
N ASP A 10 -55.39 10.58 -16.82
CA ASP A 10 -56.15 9.30 -16.96
C ASP A 10 -55.28 8.14 -17.51
N TYR A 11 -54.97 7.19 -16.60
CA TYR A 11 -54.97 5.70 -16.65
C TYR A 11 -54.50 4.88 -17.90
N PRO A 12 -54.11 3.57 -17.80
CA PRO A 12 -54.51 2.63 -16.75
C PRO A 12 -53.45 1.73 -16.09
N ALA A 13 -53.85 1.27 -14.90
CA ALA A 13 -53.33 0.12 -14.17
C ALA A 13 -53.57 -1.19 -14.94
N ASN A 14 -52.56 -2.07 -14.92
CA ASN A 14 -52.69 -3.53 -14.98
C ASN A 14 -51.28 -4.15 -14.99
N PHE A 15 -50.80 -4.64 -13.84
CA PHE A 15 -49.97 -5.84 -13.81
C PHE A 15 -50.30 -6.65 -12.57
N THR A 16 -50.72 -7.88 -12.84
CA THR A 16 -51.30 -8.87 -11.94
C THR A 16 -50.27 -9.42 -10.95
N CYS A 17 -50.70 -9.54 -9.69
CA CYS A 17 -50.02 -10.30 -8.64
C CYS A 17 -49.98 -11.78 -9.02
N ALA A 18 -48.80 -12.40 -8.93
CA ALA A 18 -48.70 -13.85 -8.83
C ALA A 18 -48.94 -14.25 -7.36
N GLU A 19 -49.92 -15.11 -7.18
CA GLU A 19 -50.44 -15.60 -5.91
C GLU A 19 -49.40 -16.45 -5.16
N TYR A 20 -49.28 -16.17 -3.87
CA TYR A 20 -48.58 -16.97 -2.87
C TYR A 20 -49.58 -17.95 -2.26
N VAL A 21 -49.36 -19.25 -2.41
CA VAL A 21 -50.16 -20.30 -1.74
C VAL A 21 -49.37 -20.80 -0.52
N PRO A 22 -49.86 -20.62 0.72
CA PRO A 22 -49.33 -21.29 1.91
C PRO A 22 -50.13 -22.56 2.24
N ILE A 23 -49.68 -23.29 3.28
CA ILE A 23 -50.21 -24.50 3.97
C ILE A 23 -49.34 -25.75 3.64
N ASP A 24 -48.75 -26.52 4.58
CA ASP A 24 -49.02 -26.69 6.01
C ASP A 24 -47.76 -27.10 6.81
N ASN A 25 -47.83 -26.84 8.11
CA ASN A 25 -46.83 -27.17 9.13
C ASN A 25 -46.95 -28.63 9.59
N GLY A 26 -45.87 -29.40 9.42
CA GLY A 26 -45.63 -30.64 10.16
C GLY A 26 -44.74 -30.36 11.37
N VAL A 27 -45.33 -30.31 12.56
CA VAL A 27 -44.63 -30.21 13.84
C VAL A 27 -43.89 -31.52 14.14
N SER A 28 -42.58 -31.44 14.38
CA SER A 28 -41.88 -32.41 15.21
C SER A 28 -40.79 -31.69 16.01
N GLU A 29 -40.93 -31.79 17.33
CA GLU A 29 -40.00 -31.27 18.33
C GLU A 29 -38.63 -31.94 18.19
N MET A 30 -37.54 -31.16 18.18
CA MET A 30 -36.24 -31.63 18.65
C MET A 30 -35.42 -30.48 19.25
N SER A 31 -34.99 -30.74 20.48
CA SER A 31 -34.26 -29.93 21.43
C SER A 31 -33.01 -29.19 20.91
N HIS A 32 -32.78 -28.02 21.49
CA HIS A 32 -31.55 -27.22 21.43
C HIS A 32 -30.25 -28.05 21.52
N ASN A 33 -29.34 -27.85 20.56
CA ASN A 33 -27.92 -28.03 20.82
C ASN A 33 -27.07 -27.07 19.95
N THR A 34 -26.72 -25.94 20.54
CA THR A 34 -25.72 -25.00 20.00
C THR A 34 -24.33 -25.46 20.46
N ASN A 35 -23.53 -26.03 19.55
CA ASN A 35 -22.05 -25.99 19.55
C ASN A 35 -21.53 -26.96 18.49
N GLY A 36 -21.05 -26.46 17.35
CA GLY A 36 -20.63 -27.38 16.29
C GLY A 36 -19.87 -26.84 15.09
N HIS A 37 -19.30 -25.64 15.08
CA HIS A 37 -18.45 -25.22 13.93
C HIS A 37 -17.13 -24.52 14.29
N SER A 38 -16.79 -24.36 15.57
CA SER A 38 -15.48 -23.86 15.99
C SER A 38 -14.45 -24.98 16.31
N ALA A 39 -14.84 -26.25 16.28
CA ALA A 39 -14.01 -27.35 16.81
C ALA A 39 -13.11 -28.07 15.80
N GLN A 40 -13.26 -27.87 14.49
CA GLN A 40 -12.49 -28.64 13.49
C GLN A 40 -11.10 -28.07 13.17
N PHE A 41 -10.88 -26.75 13.29
CA PHE A 41 -9.55 -26.16 13.05
C PHE A 41 -8.59 -26.24 14.25
N THR A 42 -9.12 -26.43 15.46
CA THR A 42 -8.32 -26.50 16.70
C THR A 42 -7.80 -27.91 17.02
N SER A 43 -8.11 -28.93 16.20
CA SER A 43 -7.71 -30.32 16.51
C SER A 43 -6.37 -30.76 15.91
N MET A 44 -5.82 -30.06 14.92
CA MET A 44 -4.60 -30.50 14.23
C MET A 44 -3.29 -30.26 15.00
N TYR A 45 -3.29 -29.39 16.02
CA TYR A 45 -2.09 -29.07 16.82
C TYR A 45 -2.18 -29.47 18.29
N LYS A 46 -3.27 -30.14 18.72
CA LYS A 46 -3.45 -30.51 20.14
C LYS A 46 -2.55 -31.64 20.65
N HIS A 47 -1.68 -32.22 19.83
CA HIS A 47 -0.82 -33.35 20.23
C HIS A 47 0.66 -33.19 19.85
N SER A 48 1.12 -31.97 19.54
CA SER A 48 2.56 -31.67 19.57
C SER A 48 2.84 -30.96 20.89
N THR A 49 3.07 -31.71 21.96
CA THR A 49 3.72 -31.15 23.15
C THR A 49 5.06 -30.60 22.71
N PHE A 50 5.16 -29.27 22.61
CA PHE A 50 6.45 -28.61 22.55
C PHE A 50 7.18 -28.94 23.85
N VAL A 51 8.15 -29.85 23.74
CA VAL A 51 9.01 -30.23 24.85
C VAL A 51 10.17 -29.26 24.81
N ASP A 52 10.31 -28.42 25.83
CA ASP A 52 11.53 -27.64 26.10
C ASP A 52 12.69 -28.63 26.28
N PRO A 53 13.50 -28.89 25.23
CA PRO A 53 14.48 -29.94 25.28
C PRO A 53 15.52 -29.53 26.33
N GLU A 54 15.70 -30.36 27.36
CA GLU A 54 16.62 -30.14 28.49
C GLU A 54 16.18 -29.10 29.54
N GLY A 55 14.95 -28.56 29.47
CA GLY A 55 14.44 -27.63 30.49
C GLY A 55 15.13 -26.26 30.48
N LYS A 56 15.81 -25.92 29.39
CA LYS A 56 16.65 -24.73 29.26
C LYS A 56 15.82 -23.45 29.37
N LEU A 57 14.63 -23.42 28.78
CA LEU A 57 13.73 -22.27 28.90
C LEU A 57 13.28 -22.09 30.34
N LYS A 58 12.98 -23.20 31.04
CA LYS A 58 12.64 -23.16 32.46
C LYS A 58 13.75 -22.55 33.30
N VAL A 59 14.99 -22.97 33.07
CA VAL A 59 16.18 -22.44 33.76
C VAL A 59 16.32 -20.94 33.52
N LEU A 60 16.23 -20.49 32.26
CA LEU A 60 16.32 -19.07 31.91
C LEU A 60 15.25 -18.23 32.61
N LEU A 61 13.99 -18.68 32.60
CA LEU A 61 12.89 -17.96 33.25
C LEU A 61 13.03 -17.97 34.78
N THR A 62 13.62 -19.03 35.35
CA THR A 62 13.95 -19.08 36.78
C THR A 62 15.03 -18.06 37.13
N GLU A 63 16.09 -17.92 36.32
CA GLU A 63 17.11 -16.88 36.48
C GLU A 63 16.52 -15.46 36.39
N TRP A 64 15.44 -15.29 35.63
CA TRP A 64 14.73 -14.00 35.52
C TRP A 64 13.78 -13.72 36.68
N ASN A 65 13.62 -14.66 37.62
CA ASN A 65 12.57 -14.68 38.65
C ASN A 65 11.16 -14.60 38.04
N LEU A 66 10.95 -15.31 36.92
CA LEU A 66 9.72 -15.33 36.13
C LEU A 66 9.29 -16.77 35.78
N GLU A 67 9.61 -17.77 36.61
CA GLU A 67 9.17 -19.16 36.38
C GLU A 67 7.64 -19.29 36.22
N VAL A 68 6.87 -18.37 36.82
CA VAL A 68 5.40 -18.33 36.72
C VAL A 68 4.87 -18.24 35.29
N VAL A 69 5.63 -17.70 34.34
CA VAL A 69 5.20 -17.62 32.92
C VAL A 69 5.62 -18.83 32.09
N TYR A 70 6.34 -19.79 32.67
CA TYR A 70 6.89 -20.94 31.95
C TYR A 70 5.83 -21.76 31.23
N GLN A 71 4.73 -22.10 31.91
CA GLN A 71 3.65 -22.89 31.30
C GLN A 71 2.99 -22.13 30.15
N THR A 72 2.78 -20.82 30.30
CA THR A 72 2.22 -19.97 29.23
C THR A 72 3.16 -19.89 28.03
N CYS A 73 4.47 -19.81 28.24
CA CYS A 73 5.45 -19.89 27.16
C CYS A 73 5.39 -21.25 26.44
N LEU A 74 5.29 -22.37 27.16
CA LEU A 74 5.16 -23.70 26.56
C LEU A 74 3.86 -23.85 25.75
N ASP A 75 2.73 -23.44 26.33
CA ASP A 75 1.40 -23.55 25.72
C ASP A 75 1.31 -22.73 24.41
N GLN A 76 2.09 -21.64 24.33
CA GLN A 76 2.17 -20.77 23.16
C GLN A 76 3.41 -21.00 22.29
N LEU A 77 4.14 -22.09 22.51
CA LEU A 77 5.30 -22.51 21.69
C LEU A 77 6.43 -21.46 21.62
N ILE A 78 6.70 -20.79 22.75
CA ILE A 78 7.75 -19.77 22.85
C ILE A 78 9.08 -20.44 23.18
N ASP A 79 9.97 -20.54 22.21
CA ASP A 79 11.35 -21.02 22.37
C ASP A 79 12.38 -19.86 22.40
N PHE A 80 13.67 -20.19 22.47
CA PHE A 80 14.76 -19.20 22.49
C PHE A 80 14.83 -18.34 21.23
N GLU A 81 14.54 -18.92 20.07
CA GLU A 81 14.51 -18.20 18.80
C GLU A 81 13.35 -17.20 18.79
N VAL A 82 12.16 -17.65 19.22
CA VAL A 82 10.98 -16.81 19.36
C VAL A 82 11.23 -15.66 20.33
N LEU A 83 11.84 -15.91 21.50
CA LEU A 83 12.25 -14.86 22.45
C LEU A 83 13.16 -13.81 21.80
N GLY A 84 14.08 -14.23 20.91
CA GLY A 84 14.95 -13.34 20.14
C GLY A 84 14.20 -12.43 19.13
N LEU A 85 12.98 -12.80 18.74
CA LEU A 85 12.15 -12.11 17.75
C LEU A 85 10.94 -11.37 18.35
N MET A 86 10.66 -11.56 19.65
CA MET A 86 9.52 -10.95 20.33
C MET A 86 9.61 -9.42 20.38
N ASN A 87 8.46 -8.77 20.21
CA ASN A 87 8.28 -7.33 20.42
C ASN A 87 7.24 -7.07 21.53
N GLU A 88 7.06 -5.81 21.92
CA GLU A 88 6.16 -5.38 23.01
C GLU A 88 4.72 -5.91 22.85
N LYS A 89 4.17 -5.88 21.63
CA LYS A 89 2.81 -6.38 21.36
C LYS A 89 2.70 -7.90 21.56
N HIS A 90 3.75 -8.65 21.22
CA HIS A 90 3.77 -10.09 21.46
C HIS A 90 3.79 -10.42 22.96
N VAL A 91 4.48 -9.61 23.77
CA VAL A 91 4.47 -9.77 25.23
C VAL A 91 3.10 -9.44 25.83
N GLU A 92 2.44 -8.39 25.33
CA GLU A 92 1.09 -8.01 25.77
C GLU A 92 0.07 -9.12 25.51
N ILE A 93 0.13 -9.75 24.33
CA ILE A 93 -0.73 -10.87 23.97
C ILE A 93 -0.39 -12.13 24.78
N LEU A 94 0.91 -12.48 24.88
CA LEU A 94 1.35 -13.69 25.57
C LEU A 94 0.97 -13.67 27.07
N LEU A 95 1.06 -12.50 27.70
CA LEU A 95 0.90 -12.35 29.14
C LEU A 95 -0.38 -11.57 29.52
N SER A 96 -1.41 -11.61 28.67
CA SER A 96 -2.69 -10.91 28.86
C SER A 96 -3.41 -11.25 30.16
N ASP A 97 -3.13 -12.43 30.71
CA ASP A 97 -3.78 -12.94 31.93
C ASP A 97 -2.90 -12.75 33.18
N PHE A 98 -1.70 -12.18 33.02
CA PHE A 98 -0.77 -11.91 34.12
C PHE A 98 -0.87 -10.47 34.61
N PRO A 99 -0.57 -10.19 35.89
CA PRO A 99 -0.49 -8.83 36.42
C PRO A 99 0.52 -7.96 35.64
N LEU A 100 0.23 -6.66 35.50
CA LEU A 100 1.05 -5.70 34.75
C LEU A 100 2.54 -5.73 35.15
N GLY A 101 2.83 -5.90 36.44
CA GLY A 101 4.21 -5.98 36.93
C GLY A 101 5.00 -7.19 36.40
N ILE A 102 4.35 -8.30 36.09
CA ILE A 102 4.98 -9.47 35.45
C ILE A 102 5.24 -9.18 33.98
N ARG A 103 4.30 -8.53 33.29
CA ARG A 103 4.45 -8.13 31.87
C ARG A 103 5.65 -7.23 31.67
N ILE A 104 5.75 -6.17 32.48
CA ILE A 104 6.86 -5.20 32.43
C ILE A 104 8.20 -5.89 32.73
N LYS A 105 8.25 -6.77 33.73
CA LYS A 105 9.48 -7.51 34.07
C LYS A 105 9.89 -8.44 32.93
N PHE A 106 8.95 -9.19 32.37
CA PHE A 106 9.22 -10.10 31.27
C PHE A 106 9.72 -9.37 30.03
N GLU A 107 9.03 -8.31 29.63
CA GLU A 107 9.41 -7.48 28.48
C GLU A 107 10.84 -6.92 28.62
N ASN A 108 11.17 -6.37 29.79
CA ASN A 108 12.51 -5.85 30.07
C ASN A 108 13.58 -6.95 30.03
N ARG A 109 13.27 -8.17 30.49
CA ARG A 109 14.21 -9.31 30.45
C ARG A 109 14.43 -9.81 29.03
N VAL A 110 13.38 -9.88 28.22
CA VAL A 110 13.46 -10.22 26.79
C VAL A 110 14.32 -9.20 26.03
N LYS A 111 14.11 -7.90 26.25
CA LYS A 111 14.94 -6.84 25.64
C LYS A 111 16.42 -7.01 26.01
N ARG A 112 16.73 -7.26 27.28
CA ARG A 112 18.13 -7.50 27.72
C ARG A 112 18.72 -8.79 27.16
N TYR A 113 17.91 -9.84 26.99
CA TYR A 113 18.34 -11.07 26.35
C TYR A 113 18.72 -10.83 24.89
N GLN A 114 17.90 -10.09 24.14
CA GLN A 114 18.16 -9.69 22.76
C GLN A 114 19.42 -8.81 22.65
N GLU A 115 19.60 -7.86 23.58
CA GLU A 115 20.81 -7.02 23.64
C GLU A 115 22.07 -7.85 23.93
N LYS A 116 21.99 -8.87 24.78
CA LYS A 116 23.11 -9.79 25.07
C LYS A 116 23.45 -10.70 23.89
N GLU A 117 22.46 -11.21 23.16
CA GLU A 117 22.67 -11.96 21.91
C GLU A 117 23.38 -11.07 20.86
N ILE A 118 22.94 -9.81 20.75
CA ILE A 118 23.58 -8.82 19.86
C ILE A 118 25.00 -8.47 20.34
N GLN A 119 25.23 -8.32 21.65
CA GLN A 119 26.57 -8.07 22.20
C GLN A 119 27.48 -9.29 22.08
N ALA A 120 26.99 -10.52 22.21
CA ALA A 120 27.78 -11.72 21.98
C ALA A 120 28.26 -11.81 20.52
N ILE A 121 27.43 -11.35 19.58
CA ILE A 121 27.81 -11.21 18.16
C ILE A 121 28.84 -10.08 17.94
N ILE A 122 28.83 -9.04 18.77
CA ILE A 122 29.70 -7.85 18.64
C ILE A 122 31.02 -7.97 19.43
N SER A 123 31.09 -8.82 20.46
CA SER A 123 32.17 -8.82 21.47
C SER A 123 33.24 -9.88 21.28
N GLU A 124 33.26 -10.66 20.19
CA GLU A 124 34.44 -11.47 19.87
C GLU A 124 35.62 -10.55 19.46
N PRO A 125 36.71 -10.44 20.24
CA PRO A 125 37.77 -9.50 19.95
C PRO A 125 38.80 -10.13 19.01
N PHE A 126 39.03 -9.48 17.87
CA PHE A 126 40.28 -9.55 17.12
C PHE A 126 41.41 -8.96 17.99
N THR A 127 42.21 -9.80 18.63
CA THR A 127 43.50 -9.37 19.20
C THR A 127 44.60 -9.54 18.16
N VAL A 128 45.04 -8.43 17.60
CA VAL A 128 46.31 -8.31 16.90
C VAL A 128 47.37 -8.04 17.96
N ASP A 129 48.33 -8.95 18.14
CA ASP A 129 49.62 -8.60 18.71
C ASP A 129 50.76 -9.21 17.91
N LYS A 130 51.52 -8.31 17.27
CA LYS A 130 52.82 -8.58 16.66
C LYS A 130 53.87 -8.45 17.75
N SER A 131 54.66 -9.50 17.99
CA SER A 131 56.10 -9.40 18.25
C SER A 131 56.79 -10.75 18.11
N SER A 132 57.62 -10.83 17.06
CA SER A 132 58.81 -11.64 16.83
C SER A 132 59.23 -12.67 17.90
N SER A 133 59.38 -13.93 17.52
CA SER A 133 60.68 -14.53 17.16
C SER A 133 60.62 -16.07 17.22
N TYR A 134 61.26 -16.70 16.23
CA TYR A 134 61.69 -18.09 16.31
C TYR A 134 62.76 -18.24 17.39
N GLN A 135 62.66 -19.27 18.26
CA GLN A 135 63.67 -20.33 18.39
C GLN A 135 63.06 -21.64 18.94
N VAL A 136 63.10 -22.67 18.08
CA VAL A 136 63.50 -24.08 18.27
C VAL A 136 63.25 -24.81 19.61
N ALA A 137 62.53 -25.95 19.54
CA ALA A 137 62.95 -27.30 19.98
C ALA A 137 61.74 -28.29 19.84
N ILE A 138 61.74 -29.21 18.86
CA ILE A 138 62.19 -30.62 18.96
C ILE A 138 61.34 -31.49 19.92
N ASN A 139 60.40 -32.28 19.38
CA ASN A 139 60.45 -33.77 19.33
C ASN A 139 59.11 -34.43 18.93
N ASN A 140 59.21 -35.39 17.98
CA ASN A 140 58.54 -36.70 17.84
C ASN A 140 57.09 -36.88 18.34
N THR A 141 56.15 -37.43 17.57
CA THR A 141 56.13 -38.76 16.92
C THR A 141 55.00 -38.82 15.89
N GLY A 142 55.16 -39.68 14.87
CA GLY A 142 54.33 -39.72 13.67
C GLY A 142 52.94 -40.34 13.80
N SER A 143 52.11 -40.10 12.79
CA SER A 143 51.43 -41.12 11.96
C SER A 143 50.47 -40.45 10.97
N SER A 144 50.46 -40.98 9.76
CA SER A 144 49.72 -40.56 8.57
C SER A 144 48.22 -40.83 8.61
N SER A 145 47.39 -39.88 8.12
CA SER A 145 46.22 -40.17 7.26
C SER A 145 45.67 -38.88 6.63
N GLN A 146 45.19 -39.03 5.39
CA GLN A 146 44.93 -38.00 4.38
C GLN A 146 43.59 -37.26 4.55
N SER A 147 43.62 -35.91 4.41
CA SER A 147 42.71 -34.94 3.72
C SER A 147 41.16 -35.00 3.88
N PRO A 148 40.38 -33.92 3.60
CA PRO A 148 40.72 -32.53 3.25
C PRO A 148 39.96 -31.43 4.05
N THR A 149 40.69 -30.34 4.33
CA THR A 149 40.31 -28.93 4.12
C THR A 149 38.83 -28.51 4.30
N SER A 150 38.44 -28.07 5.50
CA SER A 150 37.32 -27.14 5.66
C SER A 150 37.81 -25.72 5.36
N LEU A 151 37.46 -25.23 4.17
CA LEU A 151 37.73 -23.85 3.74
C LEU A 151 37.04 -22.84 4.66
N SER A 152 37.81 -21.83 5.02
CA SER A 152 37.56 -20.70 5.91
C SER A 152 36.33 -19.85 5.59
N GLU A 153 35.68 -19.37 6.66
CA GLU A 153 34.74 -18.25 6.68
C GLU A 153 35.44 -16.92 6.38
N THR A 154 35.36 -16.46 5.12
CA THR A 154 35.24 -15.04 4.73
C THR A 154 35.00 -14.99 3.23
N ASN A 155 33.75 -15.22 2.79
CA ASN A 155 33.40 -15.00 1.38
C ASN A 155 33.22 -13.49 1.12
N VAL A 156 34.33 -12.76 1.11
CA VAL A 156 34.43 -11.52 0.33
C VAL A 156 34.11 -11.93 -1.11
N PHE A 157 33.05 -11.36 -1.71
CA PHE A 157 32.76 -11.63 -3.12
C PHE A 157 33.95 -11.15 -3.96
N GLN A 158 34.82 -12.07 -4.38
CA GLN A 158 36.01 -11.76 -5.15
C GLN A 158 35.62 -11.49 -6.60
N LEU A 159 35.17 -10.26 -6.87
CA LEU A 159 34.75 -9.80 -8.20
C LEU A 159 35.84 -10.06 -9.26
N GLN A 160 37.11 -9.95 -8.86
CA GLN A 160 38.24 -10.22 -9.75
C GLN A 160 38.22 -11.66 -10.28
N ASN A 161 38.01 -12.67 -9.43
CA ASN A 161 37.94 -14.07 -9.86
C ASN A 161 36.75 -14.33 -10.80
N VAL A 162 35.63 -13.68 -10.53
CA VAL A 162 34.41 -13.78 -11.36
C VAL A 162 34.66 -13.21 -12.75
N LEU A 163 35.38 -12.10 -12.84
CA LEU A 163 35.71 -11.46 -14.10
C LEU A 163 36.82 -12.20 -14.86
N THR A 164 37.87 -12.68 -14.20
CA THR A 164 38.94 -13.44 -14.86
C THR A 164 38.48 -14.81 -15.37
N SER A 165 37.38 -15.34 -14.83
CA SER A 165 36.76 -16.58 -15.31
C SER A 165 35.97 -16.42 -16.61
N SER A 166 35.79 -15.18 -17.10
CA SER A 166 35.06 -14.86 -18.33
C SER A 166 35.96 -14.12 -19.31
N ALA A 167 36.02 -14.58 -20.56
CA ALA A 167 36.75 -13.89 -21.63
C ALA A 167 36.28 -12.43 -21.79
N GLN A 168 34.99 -12.16 -21.57
CA GLN A 168 34.42 -10.81 -21.60
C GLN A 168 34.79 -9.98 -20.36
N GLY A 169 35.06 -10.62 -19.22
CA GLY A 169 35.46 -9.93 -17.99
C GLY A 169 36.86 -9.32 -18.11
N SER A 170 37.80 -10.03 -18.74
CA SER A 170 39.14 -9.49 -19.05
C SER A 170 39.05 -8.25 -19.97
N LEU A 171 38.17 -8.27 -20.97
CA LEU A 171 37.95 -7.11 -21.85
C LEU A 171 37.39 -5.88 -21.11
N ILE A 172 36.59 -6.09 -20.06
CA ILE A 172 36.10 -4.99 -19.21
C ILE A 172 37.27 -4.36 -18.43
N PHE A 173 38.19 -5.16 -17.89
CA PHE A 173 39.39 -4.65 -17.23
C PHE A 173 40.28 -3.87 -18.19
N ASP A 174 40.54 -4.39 -19.38
CA ASP A 174 41.37 -3.72 -20.39
C ASP A 174 40.73 -2.38 -20.82
N TYR A 175 39.41 -2.39 -21.03
CA TYR A 175 38.67 -1.18 -21.37
C TYR A 175 38.76 -0.14 -20.25
N TYR A 176 38.55 -0.54 -18.99
CA TYR A 176 38.65 0.37 -17.85
C TYR A 176 40.07 0.87 -17.64
N ASN A 177 41.08 0.00 -17.79
CA ASN A 177 42.48 0.39 -17.64
C ASN A 177 42.88 1.47 -18.64
N LYS A 178 42.33 1.41 -19.87
CA LYS A 178 42.55 2.38 -20.94
C LYS A 178 41.75 3.68 -20.77
N ASN A 179 40.46 3.61 -20.43
CA ASN A 179 39.56 4.77 -20.45
C ASN A 179 39.25 5.36 -19.07
N LYS A 180 39.60 4.64 -17.99
CA LYS A 180 39.31 4.96 -16.58
C LYS A 180 37.83 5.13 -16.21
N ILE A 181 36.92 4.87 -17.15
CA ILE A 181 35.46 4.94 -16.98
C ILE A 181 34.86 3.76 -17.74
N LEU A 182 33.83 3.10 -17.18
CA LEU A 182 33.05 2.10 -17.91
C LEU A 182 31.95 2.76 -18.74
N ASN A 183 31.71 2.26 -19.95
CA ASN A 183 30.52 2.62 -20.71
C ASN A 183 29.34 1.70 -20.35
N GLU A 184 28.14 2.06 -20.81
CA GLU A 184 26.92 1.33 -20.48
C GLU A 184 26.92 -0.14 -20.96
N SER A 185 27.58 -0.42 -22.09
CA SER A 185 27.73 -1.78 -22.60
C SER A 185 28.59 -2.63 -21.65
N CYS A 186 29.75 -2.11 -21.23
CA CYS A 186 30.62 -2.75 -20.25
C CYS A 186 29.89 -3.01 -18.92
N ARG A 187 29.09 -2.05 -18.44
CA ARG A 187 28.29 -2.23 -17.20
C ARG A 187 27.27 -3.36 -17.32
N ASN A 188 26.63 -3.49 -18.49
CA ASN A 188 25.61 -4.53 -18.70
C ASN A 188 26.26 -5.92 -18.78
N ILE A 189 27.38 -6.04 -19.48
CA ILE A 189 28.18 -7.28 -19.55
C ILE A 189 28.71 -7.65 -18.16
N LEU A 190 29.24 -6.68 -17.41
CA LEU A 190 29.70 -6.87 -16.02
C LEU A 190 28.60 -7.49 -15.15
N VAL A 191 27.41 -6.90 -15.17
CA VAL A 191 26.26 -7.39 -14.39
C VAL A 191 25.83 -8.79 -14.84
N GLU A 192 25.88 -9.08 -16.14
CA GLU A 192 25.55 -10.43 -16.66
C GLU A 192 26.55 -11.50 -16.22
N ILE A 193 27.85 -11.21 -16.26
CA ILE A 193 28.90 -12.14 -15.79
C ILE A 193 28.69 -12.44 -14.31
N ILE A 194 28.48 -11.41 -13.49
CA ILE A 194 28.25 -11.56 -12.05
C ILE A 194 27.04 -12.42 -11.77
N ILE A 195 25.91 -12.14 -12.42
CA ILE A 195 24.66 -12.88 -12.17
C ILE A 195 24.77 -14.33 -12.65
N SER A 196 25.46 -14.56 -13.76
CA SER A 196 25.70 -15.91 -14.26
C SER A 196 26.56 -16.74 -13.29
N ASP A 197 27.58 -16.14 -12.70
CA ASP A 197 28.39 -16.78 -11.66
C ASP A 197 27.60 -17.04 -10.37
N VAL A 198 26.80 -16.09 -9.90
CA VAL A 198 25.93 -16.27 -8.71
C VAL A 198 24.94 -17.42 -8.92
N ILE A 199 24.33 -17.51 -10.12
CA ILE A 199 23.44 -18.63 -10.47
C ILE A 199 24.21 -19.94 -10.57
N LYS A 200 25.40 -19.95 -11.20
CA LYS A 200 26.25 -21.14 -11.34
C LYS A 200 26.66 -21.72 -9.98
N ARG A 201 26.87 -20.86 -8.98
CA ARG A 201 27.18 -21.26 -7.59
C ARG A 201 25.95 -21.65 -6.77
N ASP A 202 24.77 -21.63 -7.37
CA ASP A 202 23.47 -21.88 -6.72
C ASP A 202 23.23 -21.00 -5.48
N VAL A 203 23.70 -19.75 -5.53
CA VAL A 203 23.53 -18.78 -4.44
C VAL A 203 22.30 -17.91 -4.70
N VAL A 204 21.43 -17.78 -3.70
CA VAL A 204 20.27 -16.89 -3.77
C VAL A 204 20.69 -15.43 -3.59
N MET A 205 20.23 -14.55 -4.48
CA MET A 205 20.50 -13.11 -4.36
C MET A 205 19.70 -12.49 -3.20
N THR A 206 20.37 -12.35 -2.06
CA THR A 206 19.87 -11.60 -0.91
C THR A 206 20.19 -10.10 -1.02
N LEU A 207 19.54 -9.28 -0.21
CA LEU A 207 19.82 -7.84 -0.13
C LEU A 207 21.27 -7.56 0.31
N LYS A 208 21.74 -8.33 1.29
CA LYS A 208 23.11 -8.25 1.79
C LYS A 208 24.10 -8.57 0.67
N LEU A 209 23.86 -9.65 -0.07
CA LEU A 209 24.72 -10.05 -1.18
C LEU A 209 24.74 -9.00 -2.30
N ALA A 210 23.57 -8.48 -2.71
CA ALA A 210 23.49 -7.45 -3.73
C ALA A 210 24.24 -6.16 -3.32
N ASN A 211 24.16 -5.78 -2.04
CA ASN A 211 24.93 -4.67 -1.49
C ASN A 211 26.44 -4.95 -1.51
N CYS A 212 26.89 -6.12 -1.06
CA CYS A 212 28.30 -6.52 -1.08
C CYS A 212 28.89 -6.55 -2.50
N ILE A 213 28.12 -7.04 -3.48
CA ILE A 213 28.54 -7.03 -4.89
C ILE A 213 28.65 -5.59 -5.40
N ALA A 214 27.69 -4.71 -5.09
CA ALA A 214 27.76 -3.31 -5.50
C ALA A 214 28.98 -2.60 -4.89
N GLU A 215 29.33 -2.90 -3.64
CA GLU A 215 30.55 -2.40 -2.99
C GLU A 215 31.82 -2.95 -3.66
N ALA A 216 31.85 -4.24 -4.02
CA ALA A 216 32.98 -4.84 -4.73
C ALA A 216 33.18 -4.24 -6.14
N ILE A 217 32.09 -3.87 -6.83
CA ILE A 217 32.15 -3.17 -8.13
C ILE A 217 32.79 -1.81 -7.95
N VAL A 218 32.34 -0.99 -6.99
CA VAL A 218 32.92 0.33 -6.74
C VAL A 218 34.37 0.21 -6.28
N GLY A 219 34.71 -0.81 -5.48
CA GLY A 219 36.08 -1.09 -5.08
C GLY A 219 37.00 -1.45 -6.25
N SER A 220 36.49 -2.14 -7.27
CA SER A 220 37.26 -2.53 -8.47
C SER A 220 37.27 -1.46 -9.55
N PHE A 221 36.22 -0.63 -9.61
CA PHE A 221 36.03 0.44 -10.58
C PHE A 221 35.65 1.75 -9.84
N PRO A 222 36.63 2.49 -9.30
CA PRO A 222 36.36 3.67 -8.46
C PRO A 222 35.49 4.78 -9.07
N THR A 223 35.36 4.86 -10.40
CA THR A 223 34.47 5.85 -11.05
C THR A 223 33.00 5.41 -11.12
N GLU A 224 32.68 4.20 -10.67
CA GLU A 224 31.32 3.68 -10.70
C GLU A 224 30.52 4.11 -9.47
N ILE A 225 29.20 4.27 -9.66
CA ILE A 225 28.28 4.72 -8.61
C ILE A 225 27.51 3.51 -8.08
N LYS A 226 27.61 3.25 -6.77
CA LYS A 226 26.94 2.12 -6.08
C LYS A 226 25.45 2.02 -6.41
N ASP A 227 24.78 3.17 -6.43
CA ASP A 227 23.35 3.34 -6.69
C ASP A 227 22.90 2.81 -8.06
N SER A 228 23.79 2.83 -9.05
CA SER A 228 23.52 2.23 -10.38
C SER A 228 23.35 0.71 -10.29
N TYR A 229 23.96 0.07 -9.29
CA TYR A 229 23.99 -1.37 -9.13
C TYR A 229 23.00 -1.86 -8.07
N PHE A 230 22.88 -1.14 -6.95
CA PHE A 230 21.96 -1.49 -5.87
C PHE A 230 21.60 -0.29 -4.98
N ILE A 231 20.30 -0.11 -4.72
CA ILE A 231 19.76 0.82 -3.70
C ILE A 231 18.61 0.13 -2.98
N LYS A 232 18.58 0.24 -1.65
CA LYS A 232 17.40 -0.08 -0.84
C LYS A 232 17.06 1.12 0.04
N ASP A 233 15.96 1.79 -0.27
CA ASP A 233 15.37 2.81 0.59
C ASP A 233 14.43 2.14 1.60
N SER A 234 14.47 2.59 2.86
CA SER A 234 13.59 2.20 3.97
C SER A 234 12.09 2.26 3.61
N ILE A 235 11.71 3.15 2.69
CA ILE A 235 10.32 3.39 2.27
C ILE A 235 9.90 2.44 1.13
N THR A 236 10.82 2.02 0.26
CA THR A 236 10.47 1.20 -0.91
C THR A 236 10.47 -0.29 -0.58
N LYS A 237 9.34 -0.96 -0.77
CA LYS A 237 9.22 -2.43 -0.58
C LYS A 237 10.16 -3.24 -1.48
N SER A 238 10.59 -2.69 -2.62
CA SER A 238 11.43 -3.39 -3.61
C SER A 238 12.77 -2.68 -3.84
N PRO A 239 13.91 -3.38 -3.78
CA PRO A 239 15.22 -2.82 -4.10
C PRO A 239 15.30 -2.32 -5.55
N LYS A 240 16.07 -1.26 -5.78
CA LYS A 240 16.39 -0.70 -7.10
C LYS A 240 17.84 -1.02 -7.48
N GLY A 241 18.19 -0.77 -8.75
CA GLY A 241 19.53 -1.04 -9.31
C GLY A 241 19.60 -2.29 -10.19
N LYS A 242 20.68 -2.42 -10.96
CA LYS A 242 20.83 -3.47 -11.98
C LYS A 242 20.92 -4.89 -11.40
N LEU A 243 21.60 -5.08 -10.28
CA LEU A 243 21.94 -6.42 -9.76
C LEU A 243 20.70 -7.22 -9.32
N TYR A 244 19.94 -6.67 -8.37
CA TYR A 244 18.80 -7.36 -7.78
C TYR A 244 17.72 -7.65 -8.83
N ILE A 245 17.40 -6.66 -9.66
CA ILE A 245 16.38 -6.78 -10.71
C ILE A 245 16.80 -7.83 -11.76
N LYS A 246 18.02 -7.75 -12.26
CA LYS A 246 18.50 -8.65 -13.31
C LYS A 246 18.59 -10.10 -12.81
N TYR A 247 19.03 -10.35 -11.57
CA TYR A 247 19.08 -11.72 -11.02
C TYR A 247 17.70 -12.38 -11.03
N TYR A 248 16.69 -11.74 -10.42
CA TYR A 248 15.35 -12.33 -10.34
C TYR A 248 14.66 -12.44 -11.70
N ASN A 249 14.97 -11.55 -12.65
CA ASN A 249 14.50 -11.67 -14.02
C ASN A 249 15.17 -12.85 -14.75
N THR A 250 16.48 -13.06 -14.58
CA THR A 250 17.21 -14.20 -15.17
C THR A 250 16.72 -15.52 -14.59
N VAL A 251 16.61 -15.64 -13.27
CA VAL A 251 16.06 -16.84 -12.61
C VAL A 251 14.62 -17.12 -13.06
N ARG A 252 13.79 -16.08 -13.20
CA ARG A 252 12.42 -16.23 -13.74
C ARG A 252 12.44 -16.75 -15.17
N SER A 253 13.29 -16.19 -16.04
CA SER A 253 13.44 -16.63 -17.43
C SER A 253 13.87 -18.11 -17.49
N MET A 254 14.88 -18.49 -16.70
CA MET A 254 15.36 -19.87 -16.61
C MET A 254 14.29 -20.83 -16.10
N LYS A 255 13.51 -20.43 -15.08
CA LYS A 255 12.34 -21.21 -14.59
C LYS A 255 11.25 -21.36 -15.65
N GLN A 256 10.98 -20.32 -16.44
CA GLN A 256 10.00 -20.37 -17.54
C GLN A 256 10.45 -21.30 -18.67
N ASN A 257 11.76 -21.38 -18.91
CA ASN A 257 12.36 -22.23 -19.94
C ASN A 257 12.73 -23.63 -19.42
N GLY A 258 12.33 -24.01 -18.20
CA GLY A 258 12.55 -25.35 -17.65
C GLY A 258 13.98 -25.67 -17.23
N LEU A 259 14.86 -24.65 -17.14
CA LEU A 259 16.27 -24.83 -16.77
C LEU A 259 16.51 -24.86 -15.25
N ILE A 260 15.53 -24.44 -14.45
CA ILE A 260 15.57 -24.44 -12.99
C ILE A 260 14.22 -24.96 -12.48
N GLU A 261 14.25 -25.86 -11.48
CA GLU A 261 13.04 -26.42 -10.87
C GLU A 261 12.12 -25.34 -10.27
N THR A 262 10.81 -25.54 -10.48
CA THR A 262 9.78 -24.63 -9.99
C THR A 262 9.09 -25.21 -8.77
N VAL A 263 9.46 -24.74 -7.58
CA VAL A 263 8.62 -24.92 -6.40
C VAL A 263 7.45 -23.95 -6.51
N ARG A 264 6.25 -24.49 -6.79
CA ARG A 264 5.02 -23.72 -6.92
C ARG A 264 4.52 -23.33 -5.53
N LYS A 265 4.97 -22.18 -5.01
CA LYS A 265 4.32 -21.58 -3.83
C LYS A 265 2.92 -21.14 -4.22
N GLU A 266 1.92 -21.76 -3.61
CA GLU A 266 0.53 -21.32 -3.71
C GLU A 266 0.43 -19.88 -3.20
N LYS A 267 -0.03 -18.97 -4.08
CA LYS A 267 -0.39 -17.63 -3.64
C LYS A 267 -1.73 -17.75 -2.94
N LEU A 268 -1.73 -17.59 -1.62
CA LEU A 268 -2.92 -17.21 -0.87
C LEU A 268 -3.57 -16.01 -1.58
N LYS A 269 -4.84 -16.17 -1.96
CA LYS A 269 -5.66 -15.05 -2.46
C LYS A 269 -5.71 -14.02 -1.35
N LYS A 270 -4.98 -12.91 -1.53
CA LYS A 270 -5.20 -11.72 -0.71
C LYS A 270 -6.64 -11.30 -0.91
N GLN A 271 -7.41 -11.24 0.17
CA GLN A 271 -8.60 -10.40 0.21
C GLN A 271 -8.17 -8.99 -0.21
N VAL A 272 -8.91 -8.41 -1.16
CA VAL A 272 -8.79 -7.00 -1.50
C VAL A 272 -9.39 -6.24 -0.32
N SER A 273 -8.56 -5.96 0.70
CA SER A 273 -8.90 -4.96 1.71
C SER A 273 -8.94 -3.62 1.01
N ARG A 274 -9.99 -2.82 1.22
CA ARG A 274 -10.11 -1.47 0.67
C ARG A 274 -9.18 -0.46 1.37
N THR A 275 -8.51 -0.89 2.44
CA THR A 275 -7.88 0.00 3.40
C THR A 275 -6.39 -0.29 3.51
N MET A 276 -5.58 0.74 3.28
CA MET A 276 -4.20 0.77 3.75
C MET A 276 -4.18 0.97 5.28
N ASP A 277 -5.24 1.58 5.86
CA ASP A 277 -5.24 2.18 7.20
C ASP A 277 -5.89 1.39 8.35
N ARG A 278 -5.82 0.05 8.34
CA ARG A 278 -6.26 -0.75 9.51
C ARG A 278 -5.35 -0.58 10.74
N ASP A 279 -4.13 -0.09 10.55
CA ASP A 279 -3.07 -0.06 11.57
C ASP A 279 -2.75 1.36 12.12
N ASN A 280 -3.64 2.34 11.96
CA ASN A 280 -3.53 3.64 12.65
C ASN A 280 -4.34 3.67 13.94
N ASN A 281 -3.91 4.50 14.90
CA ASN A 281 -4.49 4.64 16.23
C ASN A 281 -6.02 4.68 16.21
N ILE A 282 -6.64 3.76 16.96
CA ILE A 282 -8.06 3.81 17.31
C ILE A 282 -8.28 5.13 18.04
N HIS A 283 -9.21 5.96 17.58
CA HIS A 283 -9.52 7.19 18.29
C HIS A 283 -10.29 6.82 19.56
N VAL A 284 -9.95 7.45 20.68
CA VAL A 284 -10.77 7.31 21.90
C VAL A 284 -12.15 7.87 21.58
N ALA A 285 -13.16 7.01 21.61
CA ALA A 285 -14.53 7.41 21.38
C ALA A 285 -14.98 8.43 22.43
N GLU A 286 -15.84 9.36 22.03
CA GLU A 286 -16.41 10.34 22.94
C GLU A 286 -17.28 9.63 24.01
N PRO A 287 -17.36 10.15 25.25
CA PRO A 287 -18.25 9.58 26.26
C PRO A 287 -19.70 9.54 25.78
N ASN A 288 -20.38 8.42 26.00
CA ASN A 288 -21.77 8.19 25.56
C ASN A 288 -22.00 8.27 24.04
N SER A 289 -20.95 8.32 23.21
CA SER A 289 -21.08 8.47 21.75
C SER A 289 -21.97 7.41 21.09
N GLU A 290 -21.97 6.18 21.63
CA GLU A 290 -22.83 5.11 21.14
C GLU A 290 -24.31 5.39 21.42
N GLN A 291 -24.63 5.88 22.63
CA GLN A 291 -25.97 6.31 23.01
C GLN A 291 -26.39 7.54 22.20
N ASP A 292 -25.51 8.54 22.09
CA ASP A 292 -25.77 9.76 21.32
C ASP A 292 -26.05 9.44 19.84
N SER A 293 -25.34 8.44 19.28
CA SER A 293 -25.57 7.97 17.92
C SER A 293 -26.94 7.33 17.72
N THR A 294 -27.62 6.85 18.77
CA THR A 294 -28.97 6.28 18.64
C THR A 294 -30.03 7.35 18.35
N TYR A 295 -29.83 8.59 18.81
CA TYR A 295 -30.75 9.70 18.53
C TYR A 295 -30.81 10.03 17.04
N LEU A 296 -29.76 9.73 16.26
CA LEU A 296 -29.78 9.89 14.81
C LEU A 296 -30.86 9.04 14.13
N MET A 297 -31.43 8.03 14.79
CA MET A 297 -32.51 7.21 14.23
C MET A 297 -33.88 7.89 14.31
N ASP A 298 -33.99 9.02 15.01
CA ASP A 298 -35.22 9.81 15.08
C ASP A 298 -35.48 10.51 13.74
N THR A 299 -36.67 10.28 13.18
CA THR A 299 -37.08 10.80 11.87
C THR A 299 -37.41 12.28 11.89
N ASP A 300 -37.64 12.86 13.07
CA ASP A 300 -38.11 14.25 13.21
C ASP A 300 -36.98 15.25 13.40
N LEU A 301 -35.72 14.79 13.37
CA LEU A 301 -34.55 15.66 13.52
C LEU A 301 -34.41 16.66 12.37
N THR A 302 -34.17 17.92 12.75
CA THR A 302 -33.72 18.94 11.82
C THR A 302 -32.25 18.75 11.47
N TRP A 303 -31.83 19.25 10.30
CA TRP A 303 -30.44 19.09 9.86
C TRP A 303 -29.40 19.72 10.80
N PRO A 304 -29.64 20.89 11.43
CA PRO A 304 -28.74 21.41 12.46
C PRO A 304 -28.57 20.47 13.67
N GLU A 305 -29.64 19.80 14.12
CA GLU A 305 -29.57 18.83 15.22
C GLU A 305 -28.79 17.59 14.81
N VAL A 306 -29.01 17.10 13.58
CA VAL A 306 -28.18 16.02 13.01
C VAL A 306 -26.70 16.42 13.03
N GLU A 307 -26.34 17.61 12.55
CA GLU A 307 -24.95 18.09 12.55
C GLU A 307 -24.36 18.23 13.97
N GLU A 308 -25.17 18.61 14.96
CA GLU A 308 -24.74 18.69 16.36
C GLU A 308 -24.42 17.30 16.93
N ILE A 309 -25.32 16.34 16.77
CA ILE A 309 -25.11 14.96 17.19
C ILE A 309 -23.92 14.35 16.41
N TRP A 310 -23.78 14.69 15.12
CA TRP A 310 -22.68 14.24 14.28
C TRP A 310 -21.33 14.64 14.88
N LYS A 311 -21.20 15.89 15.33
CA LYS A 311 -19.97 16.42 15.95
C LYS A 311 -19.63 15.77 17.29
N LYS A 312 -20.64 15.29 18.04
CA LYS A 312 -20.45 14.60 19.33
C LYS A 312 -20.02 13.13 19.18
N THR A 313 -20.17 12.56 17.98
CA THR A 313 -20.01 11.12 17.72
C THR A 313 -18.93 10.81 16.69
N VAL A 314 -18.03 11.76 16.42
CA VAL A 314 -17.08 11.67 15.29
C VAL A 314 -16.10 10.53 15.46
N ASN A 315 -15.44 10.39 16.62
CA ASN A 315 -14.45 9.35 16.83
C ASN A 315 -15.10 7.96 16.84
N PHE A 316 -16.26 7.82 17.48
CA PHE A 316 -17.04 6.59 17.43
C PHE A 316 -17.41 6.18 16.00
N ARG A 317 -17.94 7.12 15.22
CA ARG A 317 -18.30 6.88 13.82
C ARG A 317 -17.07 6.59 12.97
N GLN A 318 -15.96 7.31 13.15
CA GLN A 318 -14.73 7.07 12.40
C GLN A 318 -14.15 5.68 12.66
N ASN A 319 -14.18 5.20 13.90
CA ASN A 319 -13.79 3.83 14.22
C ASN A 319 -14.71 2.82 13.50
N PHE A 320 -16.03 3.04 13.52
CA PHE A 320 -16.97 2.20 12.78
C PHE A 320 -16.67 2.20 11.27
N ILE A 321 -16.40 3.37 10.68
CA ILE A 321 -16.06 3.49 9.25
C ILE A 321 -14.78 2.75 8.90
N LYS A 322 -13.76 2.77 9.77
CA LYS A 322 -12.49 2.04 9.55
C LYS A 322 -12.68 0.52 9.52
N GLU A 323 -13.66 0.01 10.28
CA GLU A 323 -13.87 -1.42 10.48
C GLU A 323 -14.89 -2.04 9.53
N ASN A 324 -15.76 -1.23 8.92
CA ASN A 324 -16.91 -1.69 8.15
C ASN A 324 -16.82 -1.33 6.66
N ASP A 325 -17.63 -2.00 5.84
CA ASP A 325 -17.74 -1.68 4.42
C ASP A 325 -18.77 -0.58 4.16
N THR A 326 -18.77 -0.03 2.94
CA THR A 326 -19.67 1.09 2.56
C THR A 326 -21.14 0.78 2.79
N ARG A 327 -21.57 -0.47 2.60
CA ARG A 327 -22.97 -0.86 2.83
C ARG A 327 -23.30 -0.72 4.32
N ALA A 328 -22.53 -1.38 5.19
CA ALA A 328 -22.75 -1.30 6.64
C ALA A 328 -22.61 0.13 7.17
N ILE A 329 -21.69 0.93 6.61
CA ILE A 329 -21.55 2.36 6.95
C ILE A 329 -22.83 3.11 6.60
N PHE A 330 -23.37 2.96 5.39
CA PHE A 330 -24.56 3.71 4.98
C PHE A 330 -25.84 3.18 5.59
N ASP A 331 -25.89 1.91 6.02
CA ASP A 331 -27.02 1.38 6.78
C ASP A 331 -27.08 2.01 8.18
N LYS A 332 -25.93 2.11 8.87
CA LYS A 332 -25.87 2.72 10.22
C LYS A 332 -25.92 4.25 10.19
N PHE A 333 -25.23 4.86 9.22
CA PHE A 333 -25.06 6.31 9.08
C PHE A 333 -25.72 6.80 7.79
N HIS A 334 -27.00 6.46 7.60
CA HIS A 334 -27.76 6.76 6.38
C HIS A 334 -27.81 8.24 6.03
N HIS A 335 -27.52 9.13 6.98
CA HIS A 335 -27.44 10.58 6.79
C HIS A 335 -26.44 10.97 5.70
N TYR A 336 -25.35 10.21 5.50
CA TYR A 336 -24.46 10.42 4.37
C TYR A 336 -25.18 10.25 3.02
N THR A 337 -26.20 9.41 2.91
CA THR A 337 -26.92 9.19 1.64
C THR A 337 -27.88 10.33 1.31
N LYS A 338 -28.16 11.24 2.26
CA LYS A 338 -29.08 12.36 2.07
C LYS A 338 -28.41 13.48 1.26
N PRO A 339 -29.19 14.35 0.57
CA PRO A 339 -28.63 15.43 -0.23
C PRO A 339 -27.67 16.38 0.51
N MET A 340 -27.89 16.59 1.82
CA MET A 340 -27.02 17.41 2.67
C MET A 340 -25.87 16.63 3.32
N GLY A 341 -25.77 15.32 3.09
CA GLY A 341 -24.76 14.43 3.69
C GLY A 341 -23.32 14.85 3.40
N TYR A 342 -23.07 15.62 2.33
CA TYR A 342 -21.76 16.20 2.03
C TYR A 342 -21.23 17.07 3.19
N LYS A 343 -22.10 17.76 3.94
CA LYS A 343 -21.70 18.53 5.13
C LYS A 343 -21.19 17.65 6.27
N LEU A 344 -21.71 16.43 6.36
CA LEU A 344 -21.26 15.44 7.34
C LEU A 344 -19.88 14.91 6.97
N VAL A 345 -19.63 14.69 5.69
CA VAL A 345 -18.29 14.37 5.17
C VAL A 345 -17.30 15.49 5.52
N ASP A 346 -17.69 16.77 5.41
CA ASP A 346 -16.85 17.91 5.82
C ASP A 346 -16.52 17.88 7.33
N ILE A 347 -17.51 17.59 8.19
CA ILE A 347 -17.31 17.46 9.65
C ILE A 347 -16.29 16.37 9.95
N ASP A 348 -16.46 15.19 9.36
CA ASP A 348 -15.58 14.06 9.61
C ASP A 348 -14.18 14.29 9.07
N PHE A 349 -14.07 14.85 7.86
CA PHE A 349 -12.78 15.18 7.26
C PHE A 349 -12.01 16.18 8.11
N LYS A 350 -12.69 17.22 8.64
CA LYS A 350 -12.07 18.20 9.53
C LYS A 350 -11.58 17.58 10.83
N ASN A 351 -12.21 16.52 11.33
CA ASN A 351 -11.70 15.78 12.49
C ASN A 351 -10.46 14.96 12.16
N VAL A 352 -10.42 14.32 10.98
CA VAL A 352 -9.22 13.57 10.54
C VAL A 352 -8.03 14.51 10.30
N TYR A 353 -8.28 15.68 9.70
CA TYR A 353 -7.25 16.67 9.38
C TYR A 353 -7.66 18.08 9.84
N PRO A 354 -7.48 18.46 11.11
CA PRO A 354 -7.91 19.77 11.61
C PRO A 354 -7.23 20.97 10.93
N GLU A 355 -5.97 20.80 10.51
CA GLU A 355 -5.11 21.85 9.94
C GLU A 355 -4.96 21.75 8.41
N HIS A 356 -5.93 21.15 7.72
CA HIS A 356 -5.88 21.02 6.26
C HIS A 356 -6.01 22.37 5.55
N GLN A 357 -5.32 22.50 4.42
CA GLN A 357 -5.51 23.62 3.50
C GLN A 357 -6.76 23.43 2.64
N GLN A 358 -7.34 24.52 2.14
CA GLN A 358 -8.54 24.50 1.30
C GLN A 358 -8.15 24.57 -0.18
N LEU A 359 -8.62 23.60 -0.96
CA LEU A 359 -8.28 23.47 -2.38
C LEU A 359 -8.59 24.73 -3.20
N ASN A 360 -9.72 25.40 -2.94
CA ASN A 360 -10.11 26.59 -3.70
C ASN A 360 -9.14 27.77 -3.51
N LEU A 361 -8.70 28.03 -2.28
CA LEU A 361 -7.79 29.14 -1.98
C LEU A 361 -6.44 28.96 -2.67
N GLU A 362 -5.92 27.74 -2.60
CA GLU A 362 -4.64 27.39 -3.20
C GLU A 362 -4.72 27.33 -4.73
N PHE A 363 -5.82 26.81 -5.28
CA PHE A 363 -6.02 26.72 -6.72
C PHE A 363 -6.02 28.10 -7.40
N ASP A 364 -6.75 29.06 -6.86
CA ASP A 364 -6.79 30.42 -7.42
C ASP A 364 -5.41 31.09 -7.37
N ARG A 365 -4.66 30.89 -6.29
CA ARG A 365 -3.31 31.44 -6.11
C ARG A 365 -2.33 30.92 -7.16
N ILE A 366 -2.41 29.64 -7.50
CA ILE A 366 -1.43 28.98 -8.38
C ILE A 366 -1.93 28.79 -9.81
N TYR A 367 -3.15 29.20 -10.14
CA TYR A 367 -3.79 28.98 -11.43
C TYR A 367 -2.91 29.41 -12.62
N SER A 368 -2.38 30.63 -12.60
CA SER A 368 -1.55 31.16 -13.69
C SER A 368 -0.27 30.35 -13.90
N LYS A 369 0.41 29.96 -12.81
CA LYS A 369 1.59 29.11 -12.85
C LYS A 369 1.25 27.70 -13.36
N LEU A 370 0.10 27.17 -12.97
CA LEU A 370 -0.37 25.87 -13.43
C LEU A 370 -0.62 25.88 -14.94
N ILE A 371 -1.21 26.94 -15.48
CA ILE A 371 -1.36 27.13 -16.93
C ILE A 371 0.01 27.17 -17.62
N THR A 372 1.00 27.88 -17.08
CA THR A 372 2.37 27.89 -17.62
C THR A 372 2.96 26.47 -17.68
N VAL A 373 2.90 25.73 -16.57
CA VAL A 373 3.39 24.34 -16.49
C VAL A 373 2.66 23.44 -17.49
N LEU A 374 1.34 23.60 -17.64
CA LEU A 374 0.54 22.86 -18.61
C LEU A 374 0.99 23.15 -20.06
N ASN A 375 1.20 24.42 -20.42
CA ASN A 375 1.66 24.82 -21.76
C ASN A 375 3.04 24.23 -22.10
N GLU A 376 3.93 24.13 -21.11
CA GLU A 376 5.27 23.57 -21.30
C GLU A 376 5.29 22.04 -21.39
N ARG A 377 4.47 21.35 -20.59
CA ARG A 377 4.61 19.90 -20.36
C ARG A 377 3.59 19.04 -21.08
N VAL A 378 2.43 19.58 -21.45
CA VAL A 378 1.40 18.80 -22.14
C VAL A 378 1.83 18.51 -23.59
N LYS A 379 2.10 17.22 -23.86
CA LYS A 379 2.56 16.75 -25.19
C LYS A 379 1.52 15.92 -25.93
N ASP A 380 0.56 15.35 -25.21
CA ASP A 380 -0.51 14.55 -25.80
C ASP A 380 -1.40 15.40 -26.73
N CYS A 381 -1.70 14.87 -27.92
CA CYS A 381 -2.40 15.61 -28.97
C CYS A 381 -3.80 16.04 -28.55
N ALA A 382 -4.58 15.15 -27.92
CA ALA A 382 -5.94 15.48 -27.47
C ALA A 382 -5.90 16.54 -26.35
N SER A 383 -4.95 16.39 -25.43
CA SER A 383 -4.77 17.31 -24.30
C SER A 383 -4.27 18.69 -24.74
N ARG A 384 -3.38 18.76 -25.75
CA ARG A 384 -2.95 20.04 -26.34
C ARG A 384 -4.10 20.80 -26.99
N LYS A 385 -4.93 20.11 -27.77
CA LYS A 385 -6.12 20.73 -28.37
C LYS A 385 -7.04 21.31 -27.30
N LEU A 386 -7.27 20.59 -26.20
CA LEU A 386 -8.07 21.09 -25.08
C LEU A 386 -7.41 22.28 -24.38
N LEU A 387 -6.09 22.29 -24.22
CA LEU A 387 -5.34 23.41 -23.65
C LEU A 387 -5.37 24.66 -24.56
N GLU A 388 -5.26 24.48 -25.88
CA GLU A 388 -5.43 25.55 -26.86
C GLU A 388 -6.84 26.15 -26.80
N GLN A 389 -7.87 25.31 -26.66
CA GLN A 389 -9.26 25.75 -26.45
C GLN A 389 -9.43 26.53 -25.14
N LEU A 390 -8.82 26.07 -24.04
CA LEU A 390 -8.81 26.79 -22.77
C LEU A 390 -8.18 28.18 -22.90
N ASN A 391 -7.07 28.30 -23.62
CA ASN A 391 -6.35 29.56 -23.79
C ASN A 391 -7.04 30.54 -24.77
N SER A 392 -7.76 30.02 -25.77
CA SER A 392 -8.38 30.84 -26.83
C SER A 392 -9.82 31.27 -26.53
N THR A 393 -10.54 30.56 -25.66
CA THR A 393 -11.94 30.86 -25.35
C THR A 393 -12.04 31.93 -24.26
N GLN A 394 -12.52 33.12 -24.60
CA GLN A 394 -12.58 34.26 -23.67
C GLN A 394 -13.65 34.08 -22.56
N ASP A 395 -14.80 33.48 -22.88
CA ASP A 395 -15.97 33.44 -21.99
C ASP A 395 -16.16 32.10 -21.26
N LEU A 396 -15.08 31.39 -20.93
CA LEU A 396 -15.19 30.16 -20.14
C LEU A 396 -15.59 30.45 -18.69
N SER A 397 -16.59 29.70 -18.22
CA SER A 397 -17.00 29.72 -16.82
C SER A 397 -15.84 29.29 -15.89
N VAL A 398 -15.89 29.74 -14.63
CA VAL A 398 -14.92 29.35 -13.59
C VAL A 398 -14.89 27.83 -13.42
N ASP A 399 -16.05 27.18 -13.51
CA ASP A 399 -16.16 25.72 -13.42
C ASP A 399 -15.50 25.04 -14.62
N SER A 400 -15.72 25.54 -15.84
CA SER A 400 -15.07 24.99 -17.04
C SER A 400 -13.55 25.07 -16.93
N LYS A 401 -13.01 26.23 -16.50
CA LYS A 401 -11.57 26.42 -16.29
C LYS A 401 -11.02 25.41 -15.27
N SER A 402 -11.70 25.27 -14.13
CA SER A 402 -11.31 24.36 -13.05
C SER A 402 -11.34 22.89 -13.50
N LEU A 403 -12.40 22.48 -14.20
CA LEU A 403 -12.56 21.13 -14.74
C LEU A 403 -11.44 20.80 -15.72
N ILE A 404 -11.16 21.70 -16.67
CA ILE A 404 -10.15 21.47 -17.72
C ILE A 404 -8.75 21.40 -17.13
N VAL A 405 -8.39 22.35 -16.27
CA VAL A 405 -7.05 22.40 -15.67
C VAL A 405 -6.74 21.12 -14.88
N LEU A 406 -7.68 20.66 -14.04
CA LEU A 406 -7.51 19.42 -13.29
C LEU A 406 -7.54 18.18 -14.20
N TYR A 407 -8.36 18.19 -15.27
CA TYR A 407 -8.37 17.12 -16.28
C TYR A 407 -7.05 17.00 -17.06
N LEU A 408 -6.37 18.12 -17.31
CA LEU A 408 -5.09 18.15 -18.02
C LEU A 408 -3.89 17.72 -17.16
N LEU A 409 -4.02 17.70 -15.81
CA LEU A 409 -2.97 17.16 -14.93
C LEU A 409 -2.63 15.70 -15.25
N HIS A 410 -3.59 14.93 -15.75
CA HIS A 410 -3.39 13.54 -16.18
C HIS A 410 -2.43 13.40 -17.36
N SER A 411 -2.18 14.49 -18.11
CA SER A 411 -1.25 14.54 -19.23
C SER A 411 0.16 14.93 -18.81
N ILE A 412 0.31 15.38 -17.56
CA ILE A 412 1.59 15.58 -16.87
C ILE A 412 1.92 14.34 -16.05
N PHE A 413 1.01 13.92 -15.17
CA PHE A 413 1.15 12.77 -14.29
C PHE A 413 0.67 11.49 -14.99
N ILE A 414 1.41 11.10 -16.03
CA ILE A 414 1.06 9.96 -16.88
C ILE A 414 1.08 8.67 -16.03
N PRO A 415 0.01 7.84 -16.07
CA PRO A 415 -0.05 6.61 -15.30
C PRO A 415 1.12 5.67 -15.62
N THR A 416 1.85 5.25 -14.58
CA THR A 416 2.95 4.28 -14.72
C THR A 416 2.52 2.85 -14.41
N SER A 417 1.39 2.69 -13.74
CA SER A 417 0.76 1.42 -13.39
C SER A 417 0.27 0.65 -14.62
N LYS A 418 0.11 -0.68 -14.48
CA LYS A 418 -0.29 -1.58 -15.55
C LYS A 418 -1.58 -2.34 -15.22
N LYS A 419 -2.47 -2.48 -16.20
CA LYS A 419 -3.60 -3.40 -16.16
C LYS A 419 -3.24 -4.77 -16.72
N VAL A 420 -3.82 -5.81 -16.12
CA VAL A 420 -3.69 -7.19 -16.59
C VAL A 420 -4.59 -7.36 -17.80
N THR A 421 -4.04 -7.85 -18.90
CA THR A 421 -4.80 -8.28 -20.08
C THR A 421 -4.69 -9.78 -20.24
N ARG A 422 -5.60 -10.37 -21.01
CA ARG A 422 -5.48 -11.76 -21.48
C ARG A 422 -5.58 -11.76 -22.98
N ASP A 423 -4.72 -12.51 -23.65
CA ASP A 423 -4.85 -12.76 -25.08
C ASP A 423 -5.93 -13.83 -25.34
N GLU A 424 -6.17 -14.11 -26.62
CA GLU A 424 -7.13 -15.11 -27.11
C GLU A 424 -6.83 -16.52 -26.57
N ASN A 425 -5.56 -16.78 -26.22
CA ASN A 425 -5.10 -18.04 -25.64
C ASN A 425 -5.13 -18.04 -24.10
N GLY A 426 -5.71 -17.00 -23.48
CA GLY A 426 -5.83 -16.86 -22.03
C GLY A 426 -4.54 -16.47 -21.29
N LYS A 427 -3.44 -16.23 -22.01
CA LYS A 427 -2.13 -15.84 -21.46
C LYS A 427 -2.20 -14.41 -20.94
N LYS A 428 -1.70 -14.22 -19.71
CA LYS A 428 -1.71 -12.91 -19.06
C LYS A 428 -0.67 -11.97 -19.68
N GLY A 429 -1.13 -10.84 -20.21
CA GLY A 429 -0.32 -9.68 -20.58
C GLY A 429 -0.45 -8.55 -19.57
N PHE A 430 0.39 -7.52 -19.74
CA PHE A 430 0.30 -6.29 -18.96
C PHE A 430 0.45 -5.09 -19.88
N ILE A 431 -0.55 -4.22 -19.90
CA ILE A 431 -0.49 -2.96 -20.64
C ILE A 431 -0.54 -1.79 -19.65
N LYS A 432 0.17 -0.70 -19.95
CA LYS A 432 0.12 0.50 -19.13
C LYS A 432 -1.27 1.14 -19.24
N PHE A 433 -1.73 1.76 -18.16
CA PHE A 433 -2.89 2.64 -18.25
C PHE A 433 -2.56 3.84 -19.14
N SER A 434 -3.54 4.26 -19.94
CA SER A 434 -3.44 5.46 -20.77
C SER A 434 -3.80 6.72 -19.98
N ILE A 435 -3.45 7.90 -20.52
CA ILE A 435 -3.92 9.19 -19.99
C ILE A 435 -5.46 9.18 -19.91
N LYS A 436 -6.13 8.62 -20.92
CA LYS A 436 -7.59 8.53 -20.95
C LYS A 436 -8.16 7.59 -19.88
N ASP A 437 -7.48 6.47 -19.59
CA ASP A 437 -7.84 5.60 -18.47
C ASP A 437 -7.78 6.38 -17.14
N SER A 438 -6.73 7.19 -16.94
CA SER A 438 -6.56 8.07 -15.77
C SER A 438 -7.70 9.08 -15.64
N GLN A 439 -8.00 9.78 -16.73
CA GLN A 439 -9.05 10.79 -16.79
C GLN A 439 -10.42 10.19 -16.50
N ASN A 440 -10.75 9.03 -17.08
CA ASN A 440 -12.03 8.37 -16.88
C ASN A 440 -12.21 7.83 -15.45
N ALA A 441 -11.11 7.50 -14.76
CA ALA A 441 -11.14 7.11 -13.35
C ALA A 441 -11.27 8.31 -12.39
N PHE A 442 -11.02 9.52 -12.87
CA PHE A 442 -11.08 10.76 -12.09
C PHE A 442 -12.42 11.47 -12.24
N ILE A 443 -12.91 11.55 -13.49
CA ILE A 443 -14.13 12.26 -13.86
C ILE A 443 -14.85 11.56 -15.01
N ILE A 444 -16.17 11.43 -14.87
CA ILE A 444 -17.06 10.85 -15.88
C ILE A 444 -17.90 11.97 -16.47
N ILE A 445 -17.82 12.12 -17.79
CA ILE A 445 -18.49 13.21 -18.52
C ILE A 445 -19.47 12.58 -19.49
N LYS A 446 -20.73 13.02 -19.44
CA LYS A 446 -21.77 12.60 -20.39
C LYS A 446 -22.58 13.81 -20.85
N PRO A 447 -22.97 13.90 -22.13
CA PRO A 447 -23.78 15.01 -22.64
C PRO A 447 -25.11 15.18 -21.91
N THR A 448 -25.77 14.07 -21.56
CA THR A 448 -27.12 14.05 -20.99
C THR A 448 -27.22 13.26 -19.69
N ALA A 449 -28.24 13.55 -18.88
CA ALA A 449 -28.53 12.81 -17.65
C ALA A 449 -28.87 11.34 -17.94
N VAL A 450 -29.57 11.06 -19.05
CA VAL A 450 -29.96 9.70 -19.46
C VAL A 450 -28.72 8.83 -19.72
N GLU A 451 -27.73 9.35 -20.46
CA GLU A 451 -26.48 8.65 -20.70
C GLU A 451 -25.64 8.47 -19.44
N MET A 452 -25.70 9.44 -18.52
CA MET A 452 -25.07 9.34 -17.20
C MET A 452 -25.67 8.17 -16.42
N ASP A 453 -27.00 8.13 -16.28
CA ASP A 453 -27.68 7.07 -15.52
C ASP A 453 -27.44 5.68 -16.12
N ALA A 454 -27.47 5.54 -17.45
CA ALA A 454 -27.09 4.29 -18.12
C ALA A 454 -25.64 3.86 -17.81
N THR A 455 -24.71 4.82 -17.73
CA THR A 455 -23.33 4.56 -17.36
C THR A 455 -23.22 4.11 -15.90
N LEU A 456 -23.94 4.76 -14.98
CA LEU A 456 -23.96 4.41 -13.56
C LEU A 456 -24.57 3.02 -13.32
N GLN A 457 -25.65 2.67 -14.00
CA GLN A 457 -26.25 1.33 -13.93
C GLN A 457 -25.24 0.25 -14.33
N ASN A 458 -24.50 0.46 -15.43
CA ASN A 458 -23.45 -0.45 -15.88
C ASN A 458 -22.27 -0.56 -14.89
N MET A 459 -21.97 0.50 -14.14
CA MET A 459 -20.92 0.46 -13.11
C MET A 459 -21.38 -0.19 -11.80
N SER A 460 -22.64 0.00 -11.40
CA SER A 460 -23.20 -0.54 -10.16
C SER A 460 -23.17 -2.08 -10.08
N SER A 461 -23.18 -2.75 -11.23
CA SER A 461 -23.02 -4.20 -11.36
C SER A 461 -21.59 -4.70 -11.08
N LYS A 462 -20.58 -3.81 -11.08
CA LYS A 462 -19.15 -4.11 -10.92
C LYS A 462 -18.62 -3.48 -9.62
N ARG A 463 -18.98 -4.05 -8.47
CA ARG A 463 -18.58 -3.54 -7.14
C ARG A 463 -17.09 -3.79 -6.82
N PRO A 464 -16.44 -2.94 -6.00
CA PRO A 464 -16.92 -1.65 -5.45
C PRO A 464 -16.63 -0.46 -6.38
N ILE A 465 -17.51 0.56 -6.34
CA ILE A 465 -17.37 1.80 -7.13
C ILE A 465 -16.48 2.80 -6.39
N GLN A 466 -15.53 3.39 -7.10
CA GLN A 466 -14.64 4.43 -6.58
C GLN A 466 -15.33 5.81 -6.56
N PRO A 467 -15.03 6.68 -5.58
CA PRO A 467 -15.44 8.08 -5.63
C PRO A 467 -15.00 8.75 -6.93
N CYS A 468 -15.92 9.44 -7.60
CA CYS A 468 -15.61 10.19 -8.82
C CYS A 468 -16.51 11.42 -8.99
N VAL A 469 -16.01 12.37 -9.79
CA VAL A 469 -16.79 13.52 -10.23
C VAL A 469 -17.60 13.12 -11.47
N LEU A 470 -18.86 13.48 -11.51
CA LEU A 470 -19.73 13.34 -12.68
C LEU A 470 -20.06 14.71 -13.25
N VAL A 471 -19.96 14.86 -14.57
CA VAL A 471 -20.36 16.07 -15.28
C VAL A 471 -21.37 15.73 -16.35
N ILE A 472 -22.54 16.37 -16.27
CA ILE A 472 -23.55 16.37 -17.34
C ILE A 472 -23.30 17.60 -18.21
N GLY A 473 -23.17 17.40 -19.52
CA GLY A 473 -22.72 18.40 -20.49
C GLY A 473 -21.32 18.10 -21.00
N SER A 474 -20.44 19.10 -20.98
CA SER A 474 -19.03 18.95 -21.39
C SER A 474 -18.09 19.66 -20.41
N LEU A 475 -16.77 19.47 -20.57
CA LEU A 475 -15.77 20.22 -19.79
C LEU A 475 -15.83 21.74 -20.06
N MET A 476 -16.18 22.12 -21.29
CA MET A 476 -16.26 23.52 -21.71
C MET A 476 -17.58 24.17 -21.28
N ASP A 477 -18.64 23.38 -21.19
CA ASP A 477 -20.00 23.80 -20.87
C ASP A 477 -20.67 22.78 -19.92
N PRO A 478 -20.29 22.76 -18.64
CA PRO A 478 -20.88 21.88 -17.64
C PRO A 478 -22.29 22.37 -17.28
N LYS A 479 -23.29 21.50 -17.37
CA LYS A 479 -24.68 21.80 -17.00
C LYS A 479 -25.00 21.36 -15.58
N GLN A 480 -24.45 20.23 -15.15
CA GLN A 480 -24.55 19.77 -13.76
C GLN A 480 -23.26 19.07 -13.36
N ILE A 481 -22.84 19.29 -12.11
CA ILE A 481 -21.67 18.68 -11.51
C ILE A 481 -22.15 17.91 -10.28
N LEU A 482 -21.80 16.63 -10.20
CA LEU A 482 -22.21 15.74 -9.13
C LEU A 482 -21.01 14.95 -8.62
N ILE A 483 -21.11 14.46 -7.39
CA ILE A 483 -20.21 13.44 -6.84
C ILE A 483 -20.95 12.14 -6.73
N TYR A 484 -20.27 11.04 -7.07
CA TYR A 484 -20.82 9.71 -6.96
C TYR A 484 -19.85 8.77 -6.25
N PHE A 485 -20.36 8.07 -5.25
CA PHE A 485 -19.63 7.05 -4.51
C PHE A 485 -20.61 5.99 -3.99
N ASP A 486 -20.57 4.80 -4.60
CA ASP A 486 -21.46 3.67 -4.28
C ASP A 486 -22.96 4.06 -4.38
N THR A 487 -23.62 4.39 -3.26
CA THR A 487 -25.02 4.88 -3.23
C THR A 487 -25.15 6.38 -3.03
N ILE A 488 -24.06 7.07 -2.69
CA ILE A 488 -24.06 8.51 -2.48
C ILE A 488 -24.06 9.26 -3.82
N LYS A 489 -24.94 10.25 -3.93
CA LYS A 489 -24.98 11.22 -5.02
C LYS A 489 -25.18 12.63 -4.48
N TYR A 490 -24.16 13.49 -4.59
CA TYR A 490 -24.26 14.90 -4.16
C TYR A 490 -24.23 15.82 -5.37
N LYS A 491 -25.14 16.81 -5.40
CA LYS A 491 -25.09 17.89 -6.39
C LYS A 491 -24.21 19.01 -5.89
N MET A 492 -23.24 19.39 -6.71
CA MET A 492 -22.28 20.46 -6.40
C MET A 492 -22.49 21.63 -7.36
N PHE A 493 -22.38 22.84 -6.83
CA PHE A 493 -22.53 24.10 -7.58
C PHE A 493 -21.20 24.71 -7.99
N SER A 494 -20.11 23.98 -7.82
CA SER A 494 -18.77 24.39 -8.24
C SER A 494 -17.92 23.15 -8.51
N ALA A 495 -17.12 23.20 -9.57
CA ALA A 495 -16.17 22.15 -9.94
C ALA A 495 -15.11 21.93 -8.85
N LEU A 496 -14.53 23.01 -8.30
CA LEU A 496 -13.53 22.90 -7.23
C LEU A 496 -14.15 22.30 -5.97
N LYS A 497 -15.37 22.68 -5.60
CA LYS A 497 -16.09 22.05 -4.48
C LYS A 497 -16.38 20.58 -4.74
N ALA A 498 -16.65 20.20 -5.98
CA ALA A 498 -16.82 18.80 -6.35
C ALA A 498 -15.51 18.01 -6.14
N TYR A 499 -14.39 18.49 -6.68
CA TYR A 499 -13.10 17.82 -6.46
C TYR A 499 -12.68 17.78 -4.98
N ASP A 500 -12.93 18.87 -4.24
CA ASP A 500 -12.73 18.93 -2.79
C ASP A 500 -13.55 17.86 -2.06
N MET A 501 -14.86 17.78 -2.31
CA MET A 501 -15.72 16.78 -1.70
C MET A 501 -15.32 15.35 -2.11
N CYS A 502 -14.99 15.12 -3.37
CA CYS A 502 -14.53 13.83 -3.87
C CYS A 502 -13.25 13.38 -3.13
N PHE A 503 -12.29 14.29 -2.99
CA PHE A 503 -11.07 14.08 -2.22
C PHE A 503 -11.37 13.73 -0.75
N LYS A 504 -12.24 14.49 -0.10
CA LYS A 504 -12.63 14.25 1.30
C LYS A 504 -13.29 12.89 1.49
N ILE A 505 -14.12 12.44 0.55
CA ILE A 505 -14.74 11.10 0.57
C ILE A 505 -13.67 10.00 0.59
N PHE A 506 -12.60 10.11 -0.20
CA PHE A 506 -11.51 9.13 -0.16
C PHE A 506 -10.92 8.99 1.25
N HIS A 507 -10.71 10.10 1.95
CA HIS A 507 -10.12 10.09 3.28
C HIS A 507 -11.11 9.67 4.38
N VAL A 508 -12.34 10.21 4.37
CA VAL A 508 -13.37 9.90 5.37
C VAL A 508 -13.73 8.42 5.34
N PHE A 509 -13.93 7.86 4.15
CA PHE A 509 -14.29 6.44 3.99
C PHE A 509 -13.08 5.52 3.79
N ASN A 510 -11.86 6.04 3.97
CA ASN A 510 -10.61 5.28 3.88
C ASN A 510 -10.50 4.44 2.59
N VAL A 511 -10.81 5.06 1.46
CA VAL A 511 -10.81 4.43 0.14
C VAL A 511 -9.49 4.70 -0.56
N GLU A 512 -8.86 3.66 -1.10
CA GLU A 512 -7.66 3.84 -1.94
C GLU A 512 -7.98 4.60 -3.23
N TYR A 513 -7.11 5.55 -3.59
CA TYR A 513 -7.19 6.23 -4.88
C TYR A 513 -7.14 5.23 -6.04
N PRO A 514 -7.91 5.46 -7.13
CA PRO A 514 -7.85 4.63 -8.32
C PRO A 514 -6.42 4.55 -8.85
N ILE A 515 -5.93 3.34 -9.14
CA ILE A 515 -4.55 3.12 -9.57
C ILE A 515 -4.20 3.85 -10.87
N GLU A 516 -5.22 4.14 -11.68
CA GLU A 516 -5.16 4.87 -12.94
C GLU A 516 -4.89 6.36 -12.71
N SER A 517 -5.49 6.97 -11.68
CA SER A 517 -5.42 8.41 -11.38
C SER A 517 -4.66 8.74 -10.09
N HIS A 518 -4.01 7.74 -9.49
CA HIS A 518 -3.32 7.84 -8.21
C HIS A 518 -2.37 9.03 -8.11
N ASP A 519 -1.54 9.27 -9.12
CA ASP A 519 -0.54 10.36 -9.06
C ASP A 519 -1.18 11.75 -9.08
N VAL A 520 -2.34 11.92 -9.74
CA VAL A 520 -3.09 13.18 -9.72
C VAL A 520 -3.71 13.40 -8.34
N TRP A 521 -4.33 12.37 -7.75
CA TRP A 521 -4.86 12.46 -6.38
C TRP A 521 -3.77 12.68 -5.34
N LEU A 522 -2.60 12.04 -5.49
CA LEU A 522 -1.46 12.25 -4.61
C LEU A 522 -0.89 13.67 -4.74
N PHE A 523 -0.84 14.23 -5.96
CA PHE A 523 -0.51 15.63 -6.15
C PHE A 523 -1.53 16.52 -5.42
N ILE A 524 -2.83 16.26 -5.56
CA ILE A 524 -3.86 17.02 -4.84
C ILE A 524 -3.67 16.94 -3.33
N GLN A 525 -3.47 15.73 -2.79
CA GLN A 525 -3.25 15.47 -1.37
C GLN A 525 -2.06 16.26 -0.82
N THR A 526 -0.91 16.13 -1.47
CA THR A 526 0.36 16.67 -0.96
C THR A 526 0.54 18.15 -1.25
N PHE A 527 0.02 18.65 -2.37
CA PHE A 527 0.18 20.05 -2.78
C PHE A 527 -0.95 20.94 -2.27
N PHE A 528 -2.22 20.61 -2.54
CA PHE A 528 -3.35 21.48 -2.19
C PHE A 528 -3.81 21.35 -0.73
N TYR A 529 -3.63 20.17 -0.12
CA TYR A 529 -4.05 19.94 1.27
C TYR A 529 -2.90 19.86 2.26
N ASN A 530 -1.66 19.76 1.76
CA ASN A 530 -0.46 19.49 2.57
C ASN A 530 -0.61 18.24 3.48
N ILE A 531 -1.37 17.24 3.02
CA ILE A 531 -1.59 15.99 3.75
C ILE A 531 -0.52 14.97 3.33
N LYS A 532 0.15 14.40 4.33
CA LYS A 532 1.08 13.29 4.16
C LYS A 532 0.62 12.08 4.95
N THR A 533 0.64 10.92 4.31
CA THR A 533 0.31 9.65 4.95
C THR A 533 1.49 8.70 4.88
N LYS A 534 1.54 7.71 5.78
CA LYS A 534 2.55 6.64 5.76
C LYS A 534 2.47 5.73 4.53
N TYR A 535 1.45 5.93 3.69
CA TYR A 535 1.13 5.14 2.51
C TYR A 535 1.50 5.83 1.20
N ASP A 536 1.90 7.10 1.27
CA ASP A 536 2.24 7.92 0.12
C ASP A 536 3.42 7.30 -0.64
N LYS A 537 3.22 7.05 -1.94
CA LYS A 537 4.30 6.59 -2.82
C LYS A 537 5.09 7.80 -3.29
N SER A 538 6.38 7.87 -2.97
CA SER A 538 7.24 8.97 -3.44
C SER A 538 7.28 9.03 -4.97
N ASN A 539 6.85 10.16 -5.53
CA ASN A 539 6.90 10.46 -6.96
C ASN A 539 7.75 11.72 -7.19
N VAL A 540 8.84 11.59 -7.96
CA VAL A 540 9.79 12.68 -8.21
C VAL A 540 9.16 13.81 -8.99
N LEU A 541 8.29 13.50 -9.97
CA LEU A 541 7.64 14.51 -10.80
C LEU A 541 6.67 15.37 -9.99
N ILE A 542 5.91 14.76 -9.07
CA ILE A 542 5.03 15.48 -8.14
C ILE A 542 5.84 16.47 -7.30
N LYS A 543 6.96 16.03 -6.72
CA LYS A 543 7.86 16.89 -5.93
C LYS A 543 8.42 18.04 -6.76
N GLN A 544 8.88 17.74 -7.98
CA GLN A 544 9.43 18.75 -8.88
C GLN A 544 8.40 19.84 -9.23
N ILE A 545 7.20 19.43 -9.65
CA ILE A 545 6.13 20.38 -10.00
C ILE A 545 5.65 21.16 -8.78
N SER A 546 5.60 20.51 -7.62
CA SER A 546 5.25 21.19 -6.37
C SER A 546 6.24 22.31 -6.02
N VAL A 547 7.52 22.14 -6.32
CA VAL A 547 8.52 23.21 -6.15
C VAL A 547 8.31 24.33 -7.17
N GLU A 548 8.15 23.98 -8.45
CA GLU A 548 7.93 24.94 -9.55
C GLU A 548 6.68 25.81 -9.36
N LEU A 549 5.62 25.28 -8.75
CA LEU A 549 4.40 26.05 -8.47
C LEU A 549 4.54 26.97 -7.25
N ASN A 550 5.45 26.66 -6.32
CA ASN A 550 5.69 27.46 -5.11
C ASN A 550 6.74 28.56 -5.32
N THR A 551 7.66 28.40 -6.26
CA THR A 551 8.53 29.49 -6.77
C THR A 551 7.72 30.41 -7.65
#